data_AF-A0A1B1KBD3-F1
#
_entry.id   AF-A0A1B1KBD3-F1
#
_cell.length_a   1.000
_cell.length_b   1.000
_cell.length_c   1.000
_cell.angle_alpha   90.00
_cell.angle_beta   90.00
_cell.angle_gamma   90.00
#
_symmetry.space_group_name_H-M   'P 1'
#
loop_
_entity.id
_entity.type
_entity.pdbx_description
1 polymer ?
#
loop_
_entity_poly.entity_id
_entity_poly.type
_entity_poly.pdbx_seq_one_letter_code
_entity_poly.pdbx_strand_id
1 'polypeptide(L)'
;MSNPHHPNGQPRPSHVGRPEIASPLATHSDFIPERADLLLVTCVKTKLNVPAAAKDLYVSSLFKKQRAYAESRGIPWFILSAEHGLVAPDEWLAPYERYLPDTPMSYRAAWGAWAAERLELLEGPLNGKIIEIHAGAPYINVIADHLIAKGATVVNRLEGLTMGARLQWYTASGTGDTDPVRVRQGEQTHEAAAAFITLLLDESRAIAPADFLEHGGDGLKRPGLYSWWVDDSGASDLADGLDIQISCGLIYAGLAGATRWPSGKRSTNTLWSRIVGMHLDD
;
A
#
# COMPACT_ATOMS: atom_id res chain seq x y z
N MET A 1 -83.80 -50.25 -25.74
CA MET A 1 -83.21 -48.98 -26.21
C MET A 1 -82.23 -48.50 -25.16
N SER A 2 -81.02 -48.16 -25.61
CA SER A 2 -79.98 -47.38 -24.91
C SER A 2 -79.35 -47.97 -23.65
N ASN A 3 -78.08 -48.36 -23.77
CA ASN A 3 -77.10 -48.10 -22.70
C ASN A 3 -75.69 -47.93 -23.30
N PRO A 4 -75.07 -46.74 -23.18
CA PRO A 4 -73.62 -46.66 -23.29
C PRO A 4 -72.96 -45.94 -22.11
N HIS A 5 -71.74 -46.42 -21.83
CA HIS A 5 -70.55 -45.70 -21.34
C HIS A 5 -70.47 -45.25 -19.89
N HIS A 6 -69.51 -45.82 -19.15
CA HIS A 6 -68.30 -45.10 -18.73
C HIS A 6 -67.17 -46.06 -18.28
N PRO A 7 -65.90 -45.62 -18.24
CA PRO A 7 -64.74 -46.43 -18.61
C PRO A 7 -63.80 -46.66 -17.42
N ASN A 8 -62.96 -47.70 -17.49
CA ASN A 8 -61.82 -47.81 -16.60
C ASN A 8 -60.61 -48.26 -17.43
N GLY A 9 -59.90 -47.28 -17.99
CA GLY A 9 -58.65 -47.47 -18.72
C GLY A 9 -57.53 -46.77 -17.96
N GLN A 10 -56.62 -47.54 -17.39
CA GLN A 10 -55.42 -47.06 -16.73
C GLN A 10 -54.55 -46.21 -17.68
N PRO A 11 -53.99 -45.07 -17.24
CA PRO A 11 -52.96 -44.38 -18.00
C PRO A 11 -51.60 -45.05 -17.83
N ARG A 12 -50.84 -45.07 -18.94
CA ARG A 12 -49.42 -45.49 -19.04
C ARG A 12 -48.53 -44.63 -18.13
N PRO A 13 -47.39 -45.14 -17.64
CA PRO A 13 -46.44 -44.32 -16.90
C PRO A 13 -45.84 -43.26 -17.83
N SER A 14 -46.04 -41.99 -17.46
CA SER A 14 -45.37 -40.83 -18.01
C SER A 14 -43.88 -40.86 -17.68
N HIS A 15 -43.06 -40.40 -18.62
CA HIS A 15 -41.62 -40.23 -18.49
C HIS A 15 -41.25 -39.52 -17.18
N VAL A 16 -40.41 -40.17 -16.38
CA VAL A 16 -39.73 -39.55 -15.24
C VAL A 16 -38.86 -38.43 -15.78
N GLY A 17 -39.31 -37.19 -15.58
CA GLY A 17 -38.51 -36.00 -15.80
C GLY A 17 -37.28 -36.04 -14.90
N ARG A 18 -36.12 -35.84 -15.52
CA ARG A 18 -34.82 -35.62 -14.87
C ARG A 18 -34.98 -34.58 -13.76
N PRO A 19 -34.41 -34.78 -12.55
CA PRO A 19 -34.46 -33.77 -11.51
C PRO A 19 -33.84 -32.48 -12.03
N GLU A 20 -34.61 -31.41 -11.96
CA GLU A 20 -34.20 -30.05 -12.22
C GLU A 20 -33.07 -29.73 -11.25
N ILE A 21 -31.85 -29.64 -11.80
CA ILE A 21 -30.66 -29.27 -11.06
C ILE A 21 -30.92 -27.84 -10.57
N ALA A 22 -31.17 -27.69 -9.27
CA ALA A 22 -31.19 -26.41 -8.61
C ALA A 22 -29.92 -25.66 -9.01
N SER A 23 -30.09 -24.54 -9.71
CA SER A 23 -28.98 -23.65 -10.08
C SER A 23 -28.23 -23.29 -8.80
N PRO A 24 -26.91 -23.54 -8.74
CA PRO A 24 -26.13 -23.16 -7.58
C PRO A 24 -26.19 -21.64 -7.40
N LEU A 25 -26.46 -21.27 -6.15
CA LEU A 25 -26.21 -20.00 -5.48
C LEU A 25 -25.50 -18.96 -6.36
N ALA A 26 -26.16 -17.82 -6.52
CA ALA A 26 -25.57 -16.60 -7.04
C ALA A 26 -24.17 -16.40 -6.45
N THR A 27 -23.17 -16.46 -7.32
CA THR A 27 -21.82 -16.00 -7.09
C THR A 27 -21.89 -14.61 -6.48
N HIS A 28 -21.31 -14.44 -5.29
CA HIS A 28 -21.07 -13.13 -4.71
C HIS A 28 -20.35 -12.29 -5.76
N SER A 29 -21.07 -11.33 -6.33
CA SER A 29 -20.53 -10.38 -7.29
C SER A 29 -19.33 -9.68 -6.65
N ASP A 30 -18.21 -9.63 -7.40
CA ASP A 30 -17.02 -8.81 -7.16
C ASP A 30 -17.33 -7.30 -7.22
N PHE A 31 -18.45 -6.89 -6.62
CA PHE A 31 -18.89 -5.51 -6.61
C PHE A 31 -18.13 -4.77 -5.52
N ILE A 32 -17.03 -4.14 -5.89
CA ILE A 32 -16.41 -3.11 -5.06
C ILE A 32 -17.26 -1.84 -5.24
N PRO A 33 -17.95 -1.35 -4.18
CA PRO A 33 -18.78 -0.16 -4.31
C PRO A 33 -17.97 1.03 -4.84
N GLU A 34 -18.54 1.82 -5.76
CA GLU A 34 -17.82 2.97 -6.35
C GLU A 34 -17.55 4.09 -5.34
N ARG A 35 -18.40 4.23 -4.32
CA ARG A 35 -18.35 5.32 -3.35
C ARG A 35 -18.30 4.76 -1.93
N ALA A 36 -17.28 5.16 -1.17
CA ALA A 36 -17.18 4.89 0.25
C ALA A 36 -17.85 6.02 1.05
N ASP A 37 -18.41 5.68 2.21
CA ASP A 37 -18.94 6.66 3.16
C ASP A 37 -17.83 7.24 4.03
N LEU A 38 -16.74 6.48 4.21
CA LEU A 38 -15.62 6.83 5.07
C LEU A 38 -14.30 6.25 4.55
N LEU A 39 -13.20 6.97 4.77
CA LEU A 39 -11.86 6.51 4.43
C LEU A 39 -10.94 6.40 5.65
N LEU A 40 -10.19 5.31 5.76
CA LEU A 40 -9.14 5.11 6.74
C LEU A 40 -7.78 5.05 6.05
N VAL A 41 -6.85 5.92 6.45
CA VAL A 41 -5.46 5.89 5.95
C VAL A 41 -4.51 5.45 7.05
N THR A 42 -3.48 4.67 6.74
CA THR A 42 -2.50 4.28 7.76
C THR A 42 -1.48 5.39 8.04
N CYS A 43 -1.11 5.55 9.31
CA CYS A 43 0.03 6.39 9.68
C CYS A 43 1.34 5.86 9.07
N VAL A 44 2.39 6.68 9.11
CA VAL A 44 3.72 6.32 8.59
C VAL A 44 4.82 6.61 9.61
N LYS A 45 5.98 5.99 9.38
CA LYS A 45 7.16 6.19 10.24
C LYS A 45 7.62 7.65 10.25
N THR A 46 7.79 8.25 9.07
CA THR A 46 8.34 9.59 8.90
C THR A 46 7.36 10.67 9.38
N LYS A 47 7.76 11.41 10.42
CA LYS A 47 6.97 12.47 11.04
C LYS A 47 7.79 13.75 11.21
N LEU A 48 7.12 14.88 11.42
CA LEU A 48 7.75 16.08 11.97
C LEU A 48 8.37 15.77 13.34
N ASN A 49 9.32 16.61 13.76
CA ASN A 49 9.96 16.54 15.08
C ASN A 49 9.30 17.49 16.11
N VAL A 50 8.16 18.09 15.75
CA VAL A 50 7.37 19.00 16.60
C VAL A 50 5.90 18.58 16.57
N PRO A 51 5.11 18.91 17.61
CA PRO A 51 3.68 18.65 17.60
C PRO A 51 2.96 19.34 16.45
N ALA A 52 2.05 18.63 15.79
CA ALA A 52 1.24 19.13 14.68
C ALA A 52 -0.12 18.43 14.65
N ALA A 53 -1.07 18.95 13.87
CA ALA A 53 -2.28 18.20 13.52
C ALA A 53 -1.89 16.88 12.85
N ALA A 54 -2.64 15.80 13.09
CA ALA A 54 -2.29 14.47 12.61
C ALA A 54 -2.08 14.45 11.08
N LYS A 55 -2.88 15.19 10.31
CA LYS A 55 -2.73 15.32 8.85
C LYS A 55 -1.44 16.01 8.40
N ASP A 56 -0.81 16.79 9.27
CA ASP A 56 0.43 17.54 9.01
C ASP A 56 1.65 16.88 9.68
N LEU A 57 1.42 16.05 10.70
CA LEU A 57 2.49 15.35 11.44
C LEU A 57 3.23 14.36 10.54
N TYR A 58 2.54 13.57 9.73
CA TYR A 58 3.12 12.53 8.89
C TYR A 58 3.57 13.10 7.54
N VAL A 59 4.83 12.91 7.17
CA VAL A 59 5.45 13.65 6.05
C VAL A 59 6.03 12.78 4.93
N SER A 60 5.78 11.46 4.96
CA SER A 60 6.23 10.56 3.89
C SER A 60 5.49 10.80 2.58
N SER A 61 6.10 10.46 1.44
CA SER A 61 5.46 10.58 0.12
C SER A 61 4.17 9.75 0.01
N LEU A 62 4.13 8.57 0.65
CA LEU A 62 2.93 7.76 0.71
C LEU A 62 1.80 8.50 1.45
N PHE A 63 2.09 9.03 2.64
CA PHE A 63 1.08 9.69 3.45
C PHE A 63 0.55 10.95 2.78
N LYS A 64 1.41 11.73 2.14
CA LYS A 64 0.99 12.91 1.35
C LYS A 64 -0.01 12.52 0.25
N LYS A 65 0.24 11.42 -0.46
CA LYS A 65 -0.69 10.91 -1.49
C LYS A 65 -1.99 10.34 -0.90
N GLN A 66 -1.89 9.61 0.22
CA GLN A 66 -3.06 9.14 0.98
C GLN A 66 -3.96 10.29 1.43
N ARG A 67 -3.36 11.33 2.01
CA ARG A 67 -4.06 12.54 2.45
C ARG A 67 -4.71 13.26 1.27
N ALA A 68 -3.95 13.52 0.19
CA ALA A 68 -4.49 14.20 -0.99
C ALA A 68 -5.68 13.42 -1.59
N TYR A 69 -5.57 12.10 -1.66
CA TYR A 69 -6.69 11.25 -2.05
C TYR A 69 -7.87 11.41 -1.10
N ALA A 70 -7.65 11.28 0.21
CA ALA A 70 -8.70 11.43 1.23
C ALA A 70 -9.45 12.76 1.13
N GLU A 71 -8.71 13.87 1.06
CA GLU A 71 -9.26 15.23 0.97
C GLU A 71 -10.03 15.43 -0.34
N SER A 72 -9.56 14.88 -1.46
CA SER A 72 -10.24 14.99 -2.76
C SER A 72 -11.61 14.30 -2.83
N ARG A 73 -11.88 13.32 -1.94
CA ARG A 73 -13.15 12.57 -1.96
C ARG A 73 -14.31 13.34 -1.35
N GLY A 74 -14.05 14.34 -0.51
CA GLY A 74 -15.10 15.08 0.20
C GLY A 74 -15.94 14.21 1.15
N ILE A 75 -15.36 13.11 1.64
CA ILE A 75 -15.96 12.22 2.65
C ILE A 75 -15.14 12.26 3.94
N PRO A 76 -15.72 11.92 5.10
CA PRO A 76 -14.96 11.81 6.34
C PRO A 76 -13.78 10.85 6.22
N TRP A 77 -12.65 11.20 6.83
CA TRP A 77 -11.46 10.36 6.84
C TRP A 77 -10.70 10.43 8.15
N PHE A 78 -10.04 9.34 8.51
CA PHE A 78 -9.30 9.18 9.75
C PHE A 78 -7.97 8.48 9.53
N ILE A 79 -7.05 8.64 10.48
CA ILE A 79 -5.72 8.04 10.41
C ILE A 79 -5.61 6.89 11.42
N LEU A 80 -5.27 5.71 10.93
CA LEU A 80 -4.93 4.55 11.76
C LEU A 80 -3.52 4.73 12.32
N SER A 81 -3.45 5.15 13.59
CA SER A 81 -2.21 5.37 14.33
C SER A 81 -1.81 4.13 15.09
N ALA A 82 -0.57 3.65 14.90
CA ALA A 82 -0.03 2.52 15.67
C ALA A 82 -0.08 2.74 17.19
N GLU A 83 0.02 4.00 17.65
CA GLU A 83 0.04 4.37 19.07
C GLU A 83 -1.32 4.77 19.60
N HIS A 84 -2.04 5.58 18.82
CA HIS A 84 -3.28 6.21 19.25
C HIS A 84 -4.52 5.52 18.68
N GLY A 85 -4.40 4.36 18.02
CA GLY A 85 -5.55 3.66 17.41
C GLY A 85 -6.06 4.34 16.15
N LEU A 86 -6.85 5.39 16.34
CA LEU A 86 -7.58 6.15 15.35
C LEU A 86 -7.56 7.62 15.79
N VAL A 87 -7.11 8.49 14.89
CA VAL A 87 -7.03 9.93 15.13
C VAL A 87 -7.72 10.70 14.01
N ALA A 88 -8.39 11.80 14.37
CA ALA A 88 -8.97 12.71 13.39
C ALA A 88 -7.85 13.54 12.71
N PRO A 89 -8.05 14.00 11.47
CA PRO A 89 -7.05 14.76 10.73
C PRO A 89 -6.52 15.99 11.48
N ASP A 90 -7.40 16.69 12.18
CA ASP A 90 -7.10 17.92 12.92
C ASP A 90 -6.69 17.68 14.39
N GLU A 91 -6.63 16.42 14.84
CA GLU A 91 -6.21 16.08 16.20
C GLU A 91 -4.72 16.38 16.38
N TRP A 92 -4.36 17.11 17.44
CA TRP A 92 -2.98 17.53 17.69
C TRP A 92 -2.19 16.40 18.36
N LEU A 93 -1.07 16.02 17.76
CA LEU A 93 -0.24 14.92 18.22
C LEU A 93 1.22 15.36 18.36
N ALA A 94 1.90 14.86 19.39
CA ALA A 94 3.36 14.91 19.47
C ALA A 94 3.98 13.79 18.61
N PRO A 95 5.22 13.96 18.11
CA PRO A 95 5.94 12.89 17.42
C PRO A 95 6.10 11.66 18.32
N TYR A 96 5.87 10.47 17.76
CA TYR A 96 5.97 9.19 18.45
C TYR A 96 6.58 8.11 17.55
N GLU A 97 7.08 7.03 18.17
CA GLU A 97 7.63 5.86 17.47
C GLU A 97 6.91 4.59 17.92
N ARG A 98 6.01 4.11 17.08
CA ARG A 98 5.35 2.81 17.24
C ARG A 98 5.06 2.18 15.90
N TYR A 99 5.29 0.88 15.82
CA TYR A 99 4.93 0.06 14.68
C TYR A 99 4.02 -1.06 15.16
N LEU A 100 2.76 -1.05 14.74
CA LEU A 100 1.73 -1.97 15.24
C LEU A 100 2.14 -3.47 15.14
N PRO A 101 2.82 -3.93 14.07
CA PRO A 101 3.26 -5.33 13.97
C PRO A 101 4.31 -5.74 15.00
N ASP A 102 5.08 -4.80 15.55
CA ASP A 102 6.07 -5.10 16.60
C ASP A 102 5.44 -5.19 18.00
N THR A 103 4.15 -4.86 18.13
CA THR A 103 3.47 -4.89 19.43
C THR A 103 2.97 -6.29 19.79
N PRO A 104 2.78 -6.60 21.08
CA PRO A 104 2.22 -7.88 21.52
C PRO A 104 0.82 -8.12 20.94
N MET A 105 0.44 -9.40 20.81
CA MET A 105 -0.89 -9.78 20.31
C MET A 105 -2.05 -9.16 21.12
N SER A 106 -1.90 -9.06 22.45
CA SER A 106 -2.87 -8.41 23.33
C SER A 106 -3.03 -6.91 23.03
N TYR A 107 -1.92 -6.23 22.68
CA TYR A 107 -1.97 -4.84 22.27
C TYR A 107 -2.73 -4.68 20.96
N ARG A 108 -2.44 -5.53 19.96
CA ARG A 108 -3.16 -5.51 18.67
C ARG A 108 -4.66 -5.76 18.86
N ALA A 109 -5.04 -6.74 19.67
CA ALA A 109 -6.45 -7.02 19.96
C ALA A 109 -7.15 -5.82 20.61
N ALA A 110 -6.52 -5.21 21.63
CA ALA A 110 -7.06 -4.00 22.26
C ALA A 110 -7.12 -2.80 21.29
N TRP A 111 -6.10 -2.65 20.45
CA TRP A 111 -5.99 -1.60 19.44
C TRP A 111 -7.12 -1.70 18.42
N GLY A 112 -7.42 -2.90 17.90
CA GLY A 112 -8.48 -3.12 16.91
C GLY A 112 -9.86 -2.77 17.46
N ALA A 113 -10.18 -3.28 18.65
CA ALA A 113 -11.43 -3.00 19.33
C ALA A 113 -11.57 -1.49 19.60
N TRP A 114 -10.56 -0.86 20.19
CA TRP A 114 -10.60 0.56 20.54
C TRP A 114 -10.70 1.47 19.31
N ALA A 115 -9.99 1.15 18.21
CA ALA A 115 -10.04 1.94 16.99
C ALA A 115 -11.44 1.91 16.35
N ALA A 116 -12.11 0.75 16.35
CA ALA A 116 -13.47 0.61 15.85
C ALA A 116 -14.50 1.34 16.73
N GLU A 117 -14.38 1.26 18.06
CA GLU A 117 -15.24 2.03 18.99
C GLU A 117 -15.04 3.54 18.83
N ARG A 118 -13.79 4.00 18.72
CA ARG A 118 -13.48 5.42 18.50
C ARG A 118 -14.07 5.90 17.17
N LEU A 119 -14.01 5.08 16.12
CA LEU A 119 -14.58 5.45 14.82
C LEU A 119 -16.09 5.66 14.94
N GLU A 120 -16.81 4.72 15.55
CA GLU A 120 -18.25 4.83 15.78
C GLU A 120 -18.61 6.02 16.69
N LEU A 121 -17.77 6.34 17.68
CA LEU A 121 -17.95 7.52 18.53
C LEU A 121 -17.85 8.83 17.74
N LEU A 122 -16.93 8.92 16.78
CA LEU A 122 -16.70 10.13 15.98
C LEU A 122 -17.71 10.29 14.84
N GLU A 123 -18.16 9.19 14.25
CA GLU A 123 -18.94 9.17 13.00
C GLU A 123 -20.39 8.73 13.18
N GLY A 124 -20.76 8.33 14.39
CA GLY A 124 -22.01 7.64 14.66
C GLY A 124 -22.03 6.20 14.16
N PRO A 125 -23.21 5.54 14.17
CA PRO A 125 -23.35 4.11 13.87
C PRO A 125 -22.68 3.72 12.56
N LEU A 126 -21.95 2.60 12.57
CA LEU A 126 -21.24 2.11 11.38
C LEU A 126 -22.07 1.15 10.52
N ASN A 127 -23.24 0.72 11.02
CA ASN A 127 -24.10 -0.24 10.33
C ASN A 127 -24.52 0.26 8.93
N GLY A 128 -24.19 -0.51 7.90
CA GLY A 128 -24.47 -0.20 6.51
C GLY A 128 -23.46 0.74 5.84
N LYS A 129 -22.48 1.30 6.57
CA LYS A 129 -21.44 2.16 5.97
C LYS A 129 -20.42 1.34 5.19
N ILE A 130 -19.95 1.87 4.06
CA ILE A 130 -18.81 1.38 3.30
C ILE A 130 -17.56 2.12 3.76
N ILE A 131 -16.62 1.39 4.34
CA ILE A 131 -15.36 1.90 4.87
C ILE A 131 -14.22 1.45 3.95
N GLU A 132 -13.61 2.40 3.26
CA GLU A 132 -12.42 2.14 2.44
C GLU A 132 -11.17 2.27 3.32
N ILE A 133 -10.27 1.27 3.29
CA ILE A 133 -9.07 1.23 4.12
C ILE A 133 -7.82 1.18 3.24
N HIS A 134 -6.96 2.17 3.41
CA HIS A 134 -5.65 2.28 2.77
C HIS A 134 -4.56 1.95 3.79
N ALA A 135 -4.40 0.66 4.09
CA ALA A 135 -3.41 0.16 5.02
C ALA A 135 -2.73 -1.12 4.50
N GLY A 136 -1.69 -1.57 5.21
CA GLY A 136 -1.12 -2.89 4.97
C GLY A 136 -1.94 -3.97 5.69
N ALA A 137 -1.83 -5.22 5.23
CA ALA A 137 -2.48 -6.38 5.85
C ALA A 137 -2.33 -6.42 7.38
N PRO A 138 -1.18 -6.09 7.99
CA PRO A 138 -1.04 -6.13 9.45
C PRO A 138 -1.97 -5.19 10.24
N TYR A 139 -2.47 -4.12 9.63
CA TYR A 139 -3.48 -3.25 10.23
C TYR A 139 -4.89 -3.74 9.93
N ILE A 140 -5.15 -4.11 8.67
CA ILE A 140 -6.47 -4.56 8.21
C ILE A 140 -6.90 -5.80 8.97
N ASN A 141 -6.02 -6.79 9.11
CA ASN A 141 -6.28 -8.04 9.82
C ASN A 141 -6.64 -7.83 11.31
N VAL A 142 -6.33 -6.66 11.87
CA VAL A 142 -6.60 -6.34 13.27
C VAL A 142 -7.90 -5.56 13.44
N ILE A 143 -8.31 -4.74 12.47
CA ILE A 143 -9.49 -3.87 12.59
C ILE A 143 -10.72 -4.36 11.82
N ALA A 144 -10.53 -5.12 10.73
CA ALA A 144 -11.61 -5.46 9.80
C ALA A 144 -12.78 -6.19 10.49
N ASP A 145 -12.49 -7.22 11.29
CA ASP A 145 -13.50 -8.00 11.99
C ASP A 145 -14.33 -7.14 12.97
N HIS A 146 -13.70 -6.15 13.62
CA HIS A 146 -14.42 -5.24 14.51
C HIS A 146 -15.36 -4.29 13.75
N LEU A 147 -14.95 -3.80 12.57
CA LEU A 147 -15.80 -2.96 11.72
C LEU A 147 -16.96 -3.76 11.12
N ILE A 148 -16.69 -4.98 10.66
CA ILE A 148 -17.70 -5.91 10.13
C ILE A 148 -18.71 -6.29 11.21
N ALA A 149 -18.24 -6.56 12.44
CA ALA A 149 -19.13 -6.85 13.58
C ALA A 149 -20.07 -5.68 13.93
N LYS A 150 -19.69 -4.44 13.60
CA LYS A 150 -20.54 -3.24 13.72
C LYS A 150 -21.44 -3.01 12.50
N GLY A 151 -21.46 -3.92 11.54
CA GLY A 151 -22.31 -3.88 10.35
C GLY A 151 -21.74 -3.05 9.19
N ALA A 152 -20.47 -2.67 9.23
CA ALA A 152 -19.82 -1.97 8.11
C ALA A 152 -19.36 -2.96 7.02
N THR A 153 -19.27 -2.47 5.78
CA THR A 153 -18.59 -3.15 4.67
C THR A 153 -17.18 -2.59 4.54
N VAL A 154 -16.15 -3.44 4.62
CA VAL A 154 -14.74 -3.02 4.52
C VAL A 154 -14.23 -3.25 3.09
N VAL A 155 -13.61 -2.23 2.50
CA VAL A 155 -13.04 -2.27 1.15
C VAL A 155 -11.56 -1.91 1.18
N ASN A 156 -10.69 -2.74 0.60
CA ASN A 156 -9.26 -2.45 0.44
C ASN A 156 -8.90 -2.34 -1.05
N ARG A 157 -8.96 -1.14 -1.62
CA ARG A 157 -8.62 -0.91 -3.05
C ARG A 157 -7.15 -1.13 -3.38
N LEU A 158 -6.30 -1.22 -2.36
CA LEU A 158 -4.84 -1.33 -2.49
C LEU A 158 -4.33 -2.71 -2.08
N GLU A 159 -5.23 -3.69 -2.04
CA GLU A 159 -4.90 -5.09 -1.76
C GLU A 159 -3.93 -5.63 -2.81
N GLY A 160 -2.93 -6.39 -2.35
CA GLY A 160 -1.89 -6.97 -3.23
C GLY A 160 -0.91 -5.96 -3.85
N LEU A 161 -1.20 -4.66 -3.84
CA LEU A 161 -0.32 -3.67 -4.45
C LEU A 161 0.96 -3.46 -3.64
N THR A 162 2.11 -3.54 -4.33
CA THR A 162 3.41 -3.14 -3.79
C THR A 162 3.43 -1.64 -3.46
N MET A 163 4.41 -1.21 -2.65
CA MET A 163 4.53 0.20 -2.28
C MET A 163 4.65 1.13 -3.51
N GLY A 164 5.43 0.73 -4.51
CA GLY A 164 5.56 1.48 -5.77
C GLY A 164 4.24 1.56 -6.54
N ALA A 165 3.55 0.43 -6.68
CA ALA A 165 2.25 0.36 -7.35
C ALA A 165 1.18 1.21 -6.62
N ARG A 166 1.19 1.25 -5.29
CA ARG A 166 0.32 2.14 -4.50
C ARG A 166 0.56 3.62 -4.82
N LEU A 167 1.82 4.04 -4.91
CA LEU A 167 2.16 5.44 -5.24
C LEU A 167 1.69 5.81 -6.66
N GLN A 168 1.82 4.89 -7.62
CA GLN A 168 1.31 5.06 -8.99
C GLN A 168 -0.22 5.10 -9.01
N TRP A 169 -0.88 4.22 -8.26
CA TRP A 169 -2.35 4.16 -8.15
C TRP A 169 -2.95 5.50 -7.72
N TYR A 170 -2.38 6.17 -6.70
CA TYR A 170 -2.85 7.49 -6.29
C TYR A 170 -2.73 8.53 -7.40
N THR A 171 -1.61 8.48 -8.14
CA THR A 171 -1.35 9.41 -9.26
C THR A 171 -2.36 9.21 -10.39
N ALA A 172 -2.72 7.96 -10.69
CA ALA A 172 -3.72 7.62 -11.70
C ALA A 172 -5.15 7.92 -11.25
N SER A 173 -5.44 7.85 -9.94
CA SER A 173 -6.80 8.01 -9.38
C SER A 173 -7.26 9.45 -9.25
N GLY A 174 -6.66 10.37 -10.01
CA GLY A 174 -7.11 11.76 -10.06
C GLY A 174 -6.82 12.56 -8.81
N THR A 175 -5.78 12.22 -8.03
CA THR A 175 -5.17 13.19 -7.09
C THR A 175 -4.45 14.26 -7.91
N GLY A 176 -5.23 15.09 -8.60
CA GLY A 176 -4.77 16.34 -9.17
C GLY A 176 -4.17 17.14 -8.03
N ASP A 177 -2.92 17.51 -8.20
CA ASP A 177 -2.15 18.38 -7.32
C ASP A 177 -2.98 19.65 -7.06
N THR A 178 -3.75 19.64 -5.98
CA THR A 178 -4.68 20.71 -5.62
C THR A 178 -4.42 21.09 -4.16
N ASP A 179 -3.18 21.46 -3.87
CA ASP A 179 -2.95 22.71 -3.15
C ASP A 179 -1.50 23.20 -3.35
N PRO A 180 -1.27 24.37 -4.00
CA PRO A 180 0.00 25.06 -3.94
C PRO A 180 0.09 25.77 -2.58
N VAL A 181 0.19 25.01 -1.48
CA VAL A 181 0.75 25.56 -0.25
C VAL A 181 2.22 25.82 -0.56
N ARG A 182 2.53 27.09 -0.82
CA ARG A 182 3.88 27.64 -0.94
C ARG A 182 4.72 27.23 0.26
N VAL A 183 5.33 26.05 0.18
CA VAL A 183 6.61 25.79 0.85
C VAL A 183 7.59 26.68 0.13
N ARG A 184 7.97 27.80 0.77
CA ARG A 184 9.17 28.53 0.39
C ARG A 184 10.39 27.64 0.72
N GLN A 185 10.63 26.61 -0.06
CA GLN A 185 11.91 25.90 -0.17
C GLN A 185 12.12 25.43 -1.60
N GLY A 186 12.78 26.31 -2.35
CA GLY A 186 13.68 25.98 -3.46
C GLY A 186 13.06 25.30 -4.68
N GLU A 187 12.64 26.12 -5.66
CA GLU A 187 12.49 25.72 -7.07
C GLU A 187 13.74 24.99 -7.61
N GLN A 188 14.90 25.15 -6.99
CA GLN A 188 16.13 24.40 -7.29
C GLN A 188 16.09 22.90 -6.91
N THR A 189 15.20 22.47 -6.01
CA THR A 189 15.20 21.10 -5.48
C THR A 189 14.55 20.09 -6.43
N HIS A 190 13.53 20.52 -7.19
CA HIS A 190 12.84 19.66 -8.16
C HIS A 190 13.66 19.44 -9.43
N GLU A 191 14.34 20.48 -9.92
CA GLU A 191 15.26 20.36 -11.06
C GLU A 191 16.50 19.51 -10.71
N ALA A 192 17.04 19.67 -9.50
CA ALA A 192 18.12 18.82 -9.00
C ALA A 192 17.69 17.35 -8.85
N ALA A 193 16.48 17.08 -8.34
CA ALA A 193 15.95 15.73 -8.23
C ALA A 193 15.73 15.08 -9.60
N ALA A 194 15.19 15.83 -10.57
CA ALA A 194 15.03 15.36 -11.95
C ALA A 194 16.38 15.01 -12.57
N ALA A 195 17.41 15.85 -12.38
CA ALA A 195 18.76 15.57 -12.86
C ALA A 195 19.34 14.27 -12.26
N PHE A 196 19.13 14.00 -10.97
CA PHE A 196 19.57 12.74 -10.36
C PHE A 196 18.81 11.53 -10.91
N ILE A 197 17.52 11.64 -11.18
CA ILE A 197 16.73 10.57 -11.80
C ILE A 197 17.24 10.29 -13.21
N THR A 198 17.46 11.33 -14.02
CA THR A 198 18.05 11.17 -15.36
C THR A 198 19.41 10.46 -15.30
N LEU A 199 20.26 10.81 -14.32
CA LEU A 199 21.56 10.16 -14.13
C LEU A 199 21.44 8.69 -13.73
N LEU A 200 20.48 8.33 -12.89
CA LEU A 200 20.27 6.94 -12.44
C LEU A 200 19.59 6.06 -13.50
N LEU A 201 18.89 6.67 -14.45
CA LEU A 201 18.22 6.00 -15.57
C LEU A 201 19.12 5.87 -16.82
N ASP A 202 20.32 6.46 -16.80
CA ASP A 202 21.25 6.43 -17.93
C ASP A 202 22.13 5.18 -17.90
N GLU A 203 21.66 4.12 -18.56
CA GLU A 203 22.36 2.83 -18.69
C GLU A 203 23.75 2.96 -19.32
N SER A 204 23.99 3.97 -20.15
CA SER A 204 25.30 4.17 -20.78
C SER A 204 26.43 4.48 -19.78
N ARG A 205 26.05 4.80 -18.54
CA ARG A 205 26.96 5.04 -17.42
C ARG A 205 27.13 3.83 -16.51
N ALA A 206 26.45 2.72 -16.79
CA ALA A 206 26.63 1.48 -16.06
C ALA A 206 28.04 0.95 -16.30
N ILE A 207 28.64 0.40 -15.25
CA ILE A 207 29.97 -0.20 -15.27
C ILE A 207 29.79 -1.64 -14.77
N ALA A 208 30.43 -2.60 -15.43
CA ALA A 208 30.37 -3.99 -15.00
C ALA A 208 30.99 -4.14 -13.59
N PRO A 209 30.52 -5.08 -12.76
CA PRO A 209 31.07 -5.30 -11.42
C PRO A 209 32.59 -5.51 -11.39
N ALA A 210 33.14 -6.26 -12.34
CA ALA A 210 34.58 -6.52 -12.44
C ALA A 210 35.36 -5.22 -12.67
N ASP A 211 34.96 -4.44 -13.69
CA ASP A 211 35.58 -3.14 -13.98
C ASP A 211 35.43 -2.18 -12.79
N PHE A 212 34.28 -2.18 -12.12
CA PHE A 212 34.05 -1.36 -10.93
C PHE A 212 35.05 -1.68 -9.81
N LEU A 213 35.35 -2.96 -9.58
CA LEU A 213 36.34 -3.39 -8.57
C LEU A 213 37.76 -2.93 -8.93
N GLU A 214 38.12 -2.92 -10.21
CA GLU A 214 39.44 -2.46 -10.67
C GLU A 214 39.69 -0.97 -10.40
N HIS A 215 38.64 -0.14 -10.31
CA HIS A 215 38.76 1.29 -9.99
C HIS A 215 39.26 1.56 -8.55
N GLY A 216 39.33 0.57 -7.66
CA GLY A 216 39.90 0.70 -6.31
C GLY A 216 39.23 1.74 -5.41
N GLY A 217 38.00 2.15 -5.77
CA GLY A 217 37.19 3.14 -5.07
C GLY A 217 37.61 4.59 -5.26
N ASP A 218 38.46 4.92 -6.24
CA ASP A 218 38.79 6.31 -6.54
C ASP A 218 37.53 7.10 -6.92
N GLY A 219 37.36 8.29 -6.35
CA GLY A 219 36.13 9.10 -6.49
C GLY A 219 34.83 8.52 -5.87
N LEU A 220 34.85 7.30 -5.35
CA LEU A 220 33.68 6.55 -4.85
C LEU A 220 33.66 6.35 -3.32
N LYS A 221 34.72 6.76 -2.62
CA LYS A 221 34.80 6.80 -1.13
C LYS A 221 34.02 7.98 -0.53
N ARG A 222 32.82 8.22 -1.04
CA ARG A 222 31.89 9.27 -0.60
C ARG A 222 30.43 8.78 -0.63
N PRO A 223 29.52 9.42 0.11
CA PRO A 223 28.07 9.18 -0.01
C PRO A 223 27.56 9.47 -1.42
N GLY A 224 26.49 8.78 -1.83
CA GLY A 224 25.89 8.98 -3.15
C GLY A 224 24.78 8.01 -3.48
N LEU A 225 24.10 8.28 -4.59
CA LEU A 225 23.09 7.41 -5.19
C LEU A 225 23.75 6.44 -6.16
N TYR A 226 23.15 5.26 -6.33
CA TYR A 226 23.57 4.24 -7.28
C TYR A 226 22.38 3.43 -7.78
N SER A 227 22.57 2.74 -8.90
CA SER A 227 21.57 1.91 -9.58
C SER A 227 22.18 0.61 -10.07
N TRP A 228 21.42 -0.47 -10.04
CA TRP A 228 21.78 -1.78 -10.61
C TRP A 228 20.96 -2.06 -11.84
N TRP A 229 21.66 -2.50 -12.88
CA TRP A 229 21.13 -2.88 -14.16
C TRP A 229 21.47 -4.34 -14.41
N VAL A 230 20.60 -5.04 -15.13
CA VAL A 230 20.85 -6.40 -15.60
C VAL A 230 20.70 -6.44 -17.10
N ASP A 231 21.62 -7.16 -17.75
CA ASP A 231 21.52 -7.50 -19.16
C ASP A 231 20.55 -8.68 -19.36
N ASP A 232 20.40 -9.15 -20.60
CA ASP A 232 19.49 -10.26 -20.91
C ASP A 232 19.88 -11.56 -20.17
N SER A 233 21.19 -11.79 -19.97
CA SER A 233 21.67 -12.97 -19.24
C SER A 233 21.31 -12.88 -17.76
N GLY A 234 21.63 -11.76 -17.11
CA GLY A 234 21.31 -11.52 -15.71
C GLY A 234 19.80 -11.46 -15.44
N ALA A 235 19.02 -10.94 -16.38
CA ALA A 235 17.55 -10.99 -16.30
C ALA A 235 17.04 -12.43 -16.34
N SER A 236 17.61 -13.29 -17.19
CA SER A 236 17.28 -14.72 -17.25
C SER A 236 17.65 -15.43 -15.95
N ASP A 237 18.87 -15.22 -15.44
CA ASP A 237 19.33 -15.85 -14.20
C ASP A 237 18.47 -15.44 -12.99
N LEU A 238 18.10 -14.16 -12.91
CA LEU A 238 17.20 -13.67 -11.86
C LEU A 238 15.79 -14.22 -12.03
N ALA A 239 15.29 -14.33 -13.27
CA ALA A 239 13.97 -14.87 -13.53
C ALA A 239 13.87 -16.33 -13.09
N ASP A 240 14.90 -17.13 -13.39
CA ASP A 240 15.01 -18.52 -12.98
C ASP A 240 15.11 -18.67 -11.45
N GLY A 241 15.89 -17.81 -10.79
CA GLY A 241 16.09 -17.86 -9.35
C GLY A 241 14.91 -17.34 -8.52
N LEU A 242 14.11 -16.43 -9.07
CA LEU A 242 12.99 -15.78 -8.38
C LEU A 242 11.61 -16.30 -8.81
N ASP A 243 11.55 -17.19 -9.80
CA ASP A 243 10.31 -17.72 -10.40
C ASP A 243 9.35 -16.61 -10.86
N ILE A 244 9.92 -15.52 -11.39
CA ILE A 244 9.18 -14.37 -11.94
C ILE A 244 9.81 -13.90 -13.24
N GLN A 245 9.00 -13.44 -14.19
CA GLN A 245 9.53 -12.87 -15.43
C GLN A 245 10.21 -11.52 -15.17
N ILE A 246 11.49 -11.41 -15.53
CA ILE A 246 12.29 -10.19 -15.40
C ILE A 246 12.82 -9.82 -16.79
N SER A 247 12.74 -8.53 -17.14
CA SER A 247 13.33 -7.98 -18.36
C SER A 247 14.66 -7.31 -18.04
N CYS A 248 15.56 -7.26 -19.02
CA CYS A 248 16.79 -6.47 -18.91
C CYS A 248 16.48 -4.99 -18.62
N GLY A 249 17.38 -4.34 -17.90
CA GLY A 249 17.25 -2.94 -17.48
C GLY A 249 17.45 -2.72 -15.98
N LEU A 250 16.98 -1.56 -15.51
CA LEU A 250 17.11 -1.14 -14.11
C LEU A 250 16.27 -2.01 -13.17
N ILE A 251 16.91 -2.67 -12.22
CA ILE A 251 16.24 -3.52 -11.22
C ILE A 251 16.24 -2.92 -9.81
N TYR A 252 17.16 -2.00 -9.52
CA TYR A 252 17.31 -1.44 -8.18
C TYR A 252 17.99 -0.07 -8.20
N ALA A 253 17.58 0.81 -7.28
CA ALA A 253 18.30 2.04 -6.97
C ALA A 253 18.45 2.20 -5.45
N GLY A 254 19.60 2.72 -5.02
CA GLY A 254 19.96 2.84 -3.61
C GLY A 254 20.72 4.11 -3.28
N LEU A 255 20.87 4.34 -1.97
CA LEU A 255 21.60 5.47 -1.41
C LEU A 255 22.63 4.98 -0.38
N ALA A 256 23.88 5.40 -0.54
CA ALA A 256 24.93 5.24 0.45
C ALA A 256 25.14 6.54 1.23
N GLY A 257 25.40 6.42 2.54
CA GLY A 257 25.74 7.56 3.39
C GLY A 257 24.56 8.46 3.76
N ALA A 258 23.33 7.93 3.68
CA ALA A 258 22.13 8.60 4.13
C ALA A 258 22.22 8.96 5.63
N THR A 259 21.62 10.09 6.00
CA THR A 259 21.40 10.42 7.41
C THR A 259 20.33 9.50 7.97
N ARG A 260 20.69 8.70 8.98
CA ARG A 260 19.74 7.80 9.64
C ARG A 260 18.83 8.62 10.54
N TRP A 261 17.54 8.49 10.31
CA TRP A 261 16.52 8.98 11.22
C TRP A 261 16.14 7.86 12.22
N PRO A 262 15.91 8.14 13.51
CA PRO A 262 15.80 9.47 14.15
C PRO A 262 17.11 10.03 14.70
N SER A 263 18.19 9.27 14.68
CA SER A 263 19.44 9.64 15.37
C SER A 263 20.15 10.87 14.77
N GLY A 264 19.79 11.28 13.56
CA GLY A 264 20.48 12.34 12.81
C GLY A 264 21.93 11.97 12.44
N LYS A 265 22.36 10.74 12.76
CA LYS A 265 23.73 10.29 12.50
C LYS A 265 23.87 10.00 11.01
N ARG A 266 24.82 10.69 10.39
CA ARG A 266 25.22 10.40 9.02
C ARG A 266 25.84 9.00 8.96
N SER A 267 25.33 8.15 8.08
CA SER A 267 25.98 6.86 7.84
C SER A 267 27.38 7.09 7.28
N THR A 268 28.34 6.33 7.78
CA THR A 268 29.72 6.29 7.27
C THR A 268 29.84 5.52 5.96
N ASN A 269 28.75 4.92 5.47
CA ASN A 269 28.77 4.17 4.21
C ASN A 269 29.07 5.10 3.03
N THR A 270 30.01 4.67 2.21
CA THR A 270 30.33 5.29 0.93
C THR A 270 29.74 4.45 -0.20
N LEU A 271 29.71 4.97 -1.43
CA LEU A 271 29.33 4.17 -2.59
C LEU A 271 30.21 2.92 -2.69
N TRP A 272 31.53 3.09 -2.53
CA TRP A 272 32.48 1.97 -2.52
C TRP A 272 32.16 0.92 -1.44
N SER A 273 32.10 1.33 -0.17
CA SER A 273 31.86 0.39 0.93
C SER A 273 30.47 -0.24 0.90
N ARG A 274 29.50 0.41 0.24
CA ARG A 274 28.14 -0.11 0.08
C ARG A 274 28.07 -1.12 -1.06
N ILE A 275 28.64 -0.80 -2.22
CA ILE A 275 28.57 -1.64 -3.42
C ILE A 275 29.46 -2.87 -3.25
N VAL A 276 30.74 -2.67 -2.90
CA VAL A 276 31.67 -3.80 -2.69
C VAL A 276 31.23 -4.60 -1.46
N GLY A 277 31.25 -3.95 -0.29
CA GLY A 277 31.05 -4.64 0.99
C GLY A 277 29.67 -5.23 1.28
N MET A 278 28.67 -5.04 0.42
CA MET A 278 27.31 -5.55 0.67
C MET A 278 26.56 -6.07 -0.55
N HIS A 279 27.00 -5.74 -1.78
CA HIS A 279 26.35 -6.24 -3.00
C HIS A 279 27.26 -7.11 -3.85
N LEU A 280 28.59 -6.99 -3.70
CA LEU A 280 29.57 -7.76 -4.49
C LEU A 280 30.49 -8.65 -3.65
N ASP A 281 30.53 -8.49 -2.33
CA ASP A 281 31.18 -9.43 -1.42
C ASP A 281 30.22 -10.62 -1.18
N ASP A 282 30.59 -11.80 -1.68
CA ASP A 282 30.03 -13.12 -1.34
C ASP A 282 30.52 -13.62 0.03
#